data_AF-A0A8X8G7G6-F1
#
_entry.id   AF-A0A8X8G7G6-F1
#
_cell.length_a   1.000
_cell.length_b   1.000
_cell.length_c   1.000
_cell.angle_alpha   90.00
_cell.angle_beta   90.00
_cell.angle_gamma   90.00
#
_symmetry.space_group_name_H-M   'P 1'
#
loop_
_entity.id
_entity.type
_entity.pdbx_description
1 polymer ?
#
loop_
_entity_poly.entity_id
_entity_poly.type
_entity_poly.pdbx_seq_one_letter_code
_entity_poly.pdbx_strand_id
1 'polypeptide(L)'
;MVGSVIPGLISLGLFLKYAHQIKDPKTILGFLLFAVTLDLCTQYWGANGLNLMISGFVIWPVLVLLLGDRLPWPMAYPLAFVGTLIPDLYGAGMASHWTGRWFFGIGDAGFQDALFLVPLETLIAAAVLNPFGTFMRKRGYFSRRAS
;
A
#
# COMPACT_ATOMS: atom_id res chain seq x y z
N MET A 1 1.29 6.92 21.43
CA MET A 1 1.95 5.59 21.52
C MET A 1 1.29 4.56 20.59
N VAL A 2 0.33 4.96 19.74
CA VAL A 2 -0.62 4.02 19.11
C VAL A 2 -0.71 4.16 17.57
N GLY A 3 -0.16 5.22 16.97
CA GLY A 3 -0.41 5.59 15.56
C GLY A 3 0.02 4.54 14.53
N SER A 4 1.25 4.04 14.59
CA SER A 4 1.82 3.06 13.62
C SER A 4 1.73 1.60 14.06
N VAL A 5 1.69 1.34 15.37
CA VAL A 5 1.76 -0.02 15.91
C VAL A 5 0.53 -0.83 15.52
N ILE A 6 -0.67 -0.25 15.66
CA ILE A 6 -1.91 -0.94 15.28
C ILE A 6 -1.95 -1.21 13.77
N PRO A 7 -1.73 -0.23 12.87
CA PRO A 7 -1.62 -0.49 11.44
C PRO A 7 -0.57 -1.54 11.08
N GLY A 8 0.59 -1.53 11.74
CA GLY A 8 1.65 -2.52 11.56
C GLY A 8 1.21 -3.93 11.95
N LEU A 9 0.52 -4.09 13.09
CA LEU A 9 -0.03 -5.38 13.52
C LEU A 9 -1.13 -5.89 12.59
N ILE A 10 -2.03 -5.01 12.11
CA ILE A 10 -3.05 -5.35 11.11
C ILE A 10 -2.38 -5.79 9.81
N SER A 11 -1.39 -5.02 9.34
CA SER A 11 -0.60 -5.33 8.14
C SER A 11 0.05 -6.71 8.27
N LEU A 12 0.73 -6.98 9.39
CA LEU A 12 1.36 -8.27 9.67
C LEU A 12 0.33 -9.42 9.70
N GLY A 13 -0.80 -9.23 10.40
CA GLY A 13 -1.85 -10.24 10.48
C GLY A 13 -2.47 -10.58 9.13
N LEU A 14 -2.76 -9.56 8.30
CA LEU A 14 -3.26 -9.74 6.94
C LEU A 14 -2.21 -10.40 6.05
N PHE A 15 -0.96 -9.97 6.14
CA PHE A 15 0.14 -10.57 5.39
C PHE A 15 0.28 -12.05 5.72
N LEU A 16 0.38 -12.42 7.00
CA LEU A 16 0.49 -13.83 7.42
C LEU A 16 -0.71 -14.67 6.96
N LYS A 17 -1.92 -14.10 7.00
CA LYS A 17 -3.15 -14.79 6.61
C LYS A 17 -3.29 -14.96 5.10
N TYR A 18 -2.85 -14.01 4.27
CA TYR A 18 -3.17 -13.98 2.84
C TYR A 18 -1.96 -14.10 1.91
N ALA A 19 -0.72 -13.99 2.40
CA ALA A 19 0.49 -14.05 1.57
C ALA A 19 0.59 -15.36 0.78
N HIS A 20 0.16 -16.49 1.35
CA HIS A 20 0.17 -17.78 0.66
C HIS A 20 -0.78 -17.87 -0.54
N GLN A 21 -1.73 -16.94 -0.68
CA GLN A 21 -2.69 -16.90 -1.80
C GLN A 21 -2.16 -16.08 -2.98
N ILE A 22 -1.05 -15.37 -2.81
CA ILE A 22 -0.40 -14.62 -3.87
C ILE A 22 0.18 -15.58 -4.91
N LYS A 23 -0.21 -15.42 -6.17
CA LYS A 23 0.26 -16.27 -7.27
C LYS A 23 1.45 -15.68 -8.03
N ASP A 24 1.54 -14.34 -8.11
CA ASP A 24 2.57 -13.62 -8.88
C ASP A 24 3.42 -12.69 -7.99
N PRO A 25 4.22 -13.23 -7.04
CA PRO A 25 4.94 -12.42 -6.07
C PRO A 25 5.98 -11.49 -6.72
N LYS A 26 6.59 -11.90 -7.83
CA LYS A 26 7.56 -11.06 -8.58
C LYS A 26 6.91 -9.81 -9.15
N THR A 27 5.73 -9.95 -9.74
CA THR A 27 4.96 -8.83 -10.28
C THR A 27 4.54 -7.87 -9.17
N ILE A 28 4.02 -8.41 -8.07
CA ILE A 28 3.61 -7.61 -6.90
C ILE A 28 4.81 -6.89 -6.28
N LEU A 29 5.95 -7.57 -6.15
CA LEU A 29 7.18 -6.95 -5.68
C LEU A 29 7.66 -5.84 -6.63
N GLY A 30 7.57 -6.05 -7.95
CA GLY A 30 7.90 -5.04 -8.95
C GLY A 30 7.04 -3.78 -8.79
N PHE A 31 5.72 -3.93 -8.62
CA PHE A 31 4.82 -2.80 -8.35
C PHE A 31 5.08 -2.15 -7.00
N LEU A 32 5.45 -2.92 -5.96
CA LEU A 32 5.82 -2.36 -4.66
C LEU A 32 7.07 -1.49 -4.77
N LEU A 33 8.11 -2.00 -5.43
CA LEU A 33 9.36 -1.25 -5.66
C LEU A 33 9.10 -0.01 -6.53
N PHE A 34 8.23 -0.12 -7.53
CA PHE A 34 7.83 1.02 -8.35
C PHE A 34 7.13 2.10 -7.52
N ALA A 35 6.16 1.72 -6.68
CA ALA A 35 5.46 2.64 -5.78
C ALA A 35 6.43 3.36 -4.83
N VAL A 36 7.31 2.59 -4.16
CA VAL A 36 8.34 3.14 -3.26
C VAL A 36 9.28 4.09 -4.01
N THR A 37 9.77 3.69 -5.19
CA THR A 37 10.68 4.52 -5.98
C THR A 37 10.02 5.82 -6.42
N LEU A 38 8.75 5.76 -6.85
CA LEU A 38 7.97 6.94 -7.22
C LEU A 38 7.84 7.90 -6.04
N ASP A 39 7.50 7.41 -4.85
CA ASP A 39 7.38 8.23 -3.65
C ASP A 39 8.71 8.86 -3.22
N LEU A 40 9.81 8.12 -3.35
CA LEU A 40 11.16 8.63 -3.07
C LEU A 40 11.57 9.72 -4.07
N CYS A 41 11.40 9.49 -5.38
CA CYS A 41 11.80 10.43 -6.43
C CYS A 41 10.95 11.69 -6.45
N THR A 42 9.68 11.59 -6.06
CA THR A 42 8.74 12.72 -6.10
C THR A 42 8.74 13.54 -4.81
N GLN A 43 9.69 13.28 -3.91
CA GLN A 43 9.79 13.92 -2.60
C GLN A 43 8.46 13.80 -1.86
N TYR A 44 8.16 12.62 -1.34
CA TYR A 44 6.96 12.34 -0.55
C TYR A 44 6.67 13.39 0.57
N TRP A 45 7.69 14.04 1.15
CA TRP A 45 7.54 15.17 2.10
C TRP A 45 7.39 16.57 1.45
N GLY A 46 7.39 16.64 0.12
CA GLY A 46 7.27 17.85 -0.68
C GLY A 46 5.83 18.33 -0.84
N ALA A 47 5.68 19.55 -1.37
CA ALA A 47 4.52 20.43 -1.20
C ALA A 47 3.12 19.94 -1.65
N ASN A 48 2.97 18.76 -2.27
CA ASN A 48 1.74 18.45 -3.00
C ASN A 48 0.91 17.27 -2.49
N GLY A 49 1.40 16.36 -1.63
CA GLY A 49 0.64 15.24 -1.07
C GLY A 49 -0.01 14.24 -2.06
N LEU A 50 -0.02 14.56 -3.35
CA LEU A 50 -0.64 13.86 -4.46
C LEU A 50 -0.03 12.48 -4.73
N ASN A 51 1.24 12.29 -4.34
CA ASN A 51 2.02 11.11 -4.65
C ASN A 51 1.60 9.90 -3.79
N LEU A 52 1.28 10.14 -2.51
CA LEU A 52 0.63 9.16 -1.60
C LEU A 52 -0.63 8.56 -2.19
N MET A 53 -1.41 9.39 -2.88
CA MET A 53 -2.66 8.99 -3.51
C MET A 53 -2.40 8.05 -4.70
N ILE A 54 -1.34 8.29 -5.46
CA ILE A 54 -1.02 7.48 -6.65
C ILE A 54 -0.38 6.15 -6.23
N SER A 55 0.61 6.16 -5.35
CA SER A 55 1.39 4.97 -4.99
C SER A 55 0.64 4.02 -4.05
N GLY A 56 -0.06 4.56 -3.05
CA GLY A 56 -0.80 3.81 -2.04
C GLY A 56 -2.25 3.58 -2.41
N PHE A 57 -2.97 4.61 -2.87
CA PHE A 57 -4.41 4.54 -3.07
C PHE A 57 -4.83 4.05 -4.46
N VAL A 58 -4.08 4.33 -5.53
CA VAL A 58 -4.48 3.96 -6.90
C VAL A 58 -3.92 2.61 -7.35
N ILE A 59 -2.63 2.34 -7.16
CA ILE A 59 -1.98 1.13 -7.72
C ILE A 59 -2.62 -0.15 -7.18
N TRP A 60 -2.75 -0.30 -5.86
CA TRP A 60 -3.19 -1.57 -5.27
C TRP A 60 -4.64 -1.94 -5.60
N PRO A 61 -5.64 -1.02 -5.52
CA PRO A 61 -7.01 -1.36 -5.89
C PRO A 61 -7.15 -1.68 -7.39
N VAL A 62 -6.40 -1.00 -8.25
CA VAL A 62 -6.35 -1.32 -9.69
C VAL A 62 -5.73 -2.70 -9.92
N LEU A 63 -4.65 -3.04 -9.22
CA LEU A 63 -4.07 -4.38 -9.31
C LEU A 63 -5.05 -5.45 -8.79
N VAL A 64 -5.78 -5.19 -7.72
CA VAL A 64 -6.84 -6.11 -7.24
C VAL A 64 -7.94 -6.27 -8.30
N LEU A 65 -8.35 -5.18 -8.95
CA LEU A 65 -9.32 -5.20 -10.04
C LEU A 65 -8.85 -6.10 -11.20
N LEU A 66 -7.60 -5.93 -11.63
CA LEU A 66 -7.02 -6.61 -12.80
C LEU A 66 -6.58 -8.05 -12.50
N LEU A 67 -5.92 -8.28 -11.36
CA LEU A 67 -5.28 -9.55 -10.99
C LEU A 67 -6.22 -10.50 -10.22
N GLY A 68 -7.19 -9.96 -9.46
CA GLY A 68 -8.18 -10.71 -8.66
C GLY A 68 -7.60 -11.86 -7.87
N ASP A 69 -7.95 -13.10 -8.19
CA ASP A 69 -7.54 -14.29 -7.43
C ASP A 69 -6.02 -14.48 -7.31
N ARG A 70 -5.21 -13.71 -8.04
CA ARG A 70 -3.74 -13.70 -7.93
C ARG A 70 -3.22 -12.74 -6.86
N LEU A 71 -4.01 -11.70 -6.54
CA LEU A 71 -3.75 -10.74 -5.49
C LEU A 71 -5.02 -10.62 -4.63
N PRO A 72 -5.13 -11.38 -3.53
CA PRO A 72 -6.29 -11.30 -2.66
C PRO A 72 -6.45 -9.86 -2.16
N TRP A 73 -7.64 -9.28 -2.32
CA TRP A 73 -7.90 -7.87 -2.00
C TRP A 73 -7.46 -7.42 -0.59
N PRO A 74 -7.48 -8.27 0.48
CA PRO A 74 -6.97 -7.85 1.78
C PRO A 74 -5.47 -7.54 1.80
N MET A 75 -4.69 -8.08 0.85
CA MET A 75 -3.27 -7.77 0.69
C MET A 75 -3.01 -6.34 0.20
N ALA A 76 -4.03 -5.63 -0.29
CA ALA A 76 -3.88 -4.22 -0.65
C ALA A 76 -3.47 -3.36 0.55
N TYR A 77 -3.94 -3.70 1.76
CA TYR A 77 -3.57 -3.01 3.00
C TYR A 77 -2.08 -3.14 3.34
N PRO A 78 -1.50 -4.36 3.53
CA PRO A 78 -0.09 -4.49 3.87
C PRO A 78 0.83 -3.95 2.78
N LEU A 79 0.44 -4.07 1.51
CA LEU A 79 1.22 -3.54 0.39
C LEU A 79 1.24 -2.00 0.37
N ALA A 80 0.11 -1.35 0.60
CA ALA A 80 0.04 0.10 0.76
C ALA A 80 0.79 0.58 2.01
N PHE A 81 0.66 -0.15 3.12
CA PHE A 81 1.35 0.14 4.37
C PHE A 81 2.86 0.12 4.19
N VAL A 82 3.42 -0.95 3.62
CA VAL A 82 4.87 -1.06 3.37
C VAL A 82 5.32 -0.04 2.33
N GLY A 83 4.53 0.14 1.27
CA GLY A 83 4.80 1.12 0.22
C GLY A 83 4.90 2.55 0.75
N THR A 84 4.15 2.88 1.80
CA THR A 84 4.19 4.20 2.46
C THR A 84 5.28 4.27 3.53
N LEU A 85 5.49 3.20 4.30
CA LEU A 85 6.45 3.15 5.41
C LEU A 85 7.90 3.35 4.95
N ILE A 86 8.30 2.78 3.81
CA ILE A 86 9.69 2.87 3.34
C ILE A 86 10.07 4.31 2.95
N PRO A 87 9.31 5.02 2.09
CA PRO A 87 9.55 6.43 1.80
C PRO A 87 9.50 7.33 3.04
N ASP A 88 8.62 7.03 3.99
CA ASP A 88 8.48 7.78 5.23
C ASP A 88 9.74 7.68 6.10
N LEU A 89 10.27 6.46 6.30
CA LEU A 89 11.53 6.24 7.02
C LEU A 89 12.73 6.88 6.30
N TYR A 90 12.75 6.84 4.97
CA TYR A 90 13.80 7.48 4.18
C TYR A 90 13.77 9.02 4.33
N GLY A 91 12.58 9.62 4.21
CA GLY A 91 12.40 11.07 4.36
C GLY A 91 12.84 11.56 5.74
N ALA A 92 12.40 10.87 6.79
CA ALA A 92 12.81 11.15 8.17
C ALA A 92 14.34 11.07 8.34
N GLY A 93 14.98 10.06 7.75
CA GLY A 93 16.42 9.88 7.78
C GLY A 93 17.20 10.98 7.06
N MET A 94 16.76 11.35 5.85
CA MET A 94 17.37 12.43 5.07
C MET A 94 17.27 13.79 5.77
N ALA A 95 16.18 14.02 6.49
CA ALA A 95 15.97 15.27 7.20
C ALA A 95 16.66 15.28 8.59
N SER A 96 17.42 14.23 8.97
CA SER A 96 18.03 14.06 10.32
C SER A 96 17.02 14.20 11.46
N HIS A 97 15.76 13.98 11.12
CA HIS A 97 14.61 14.10 11.96
C HIS A 97 14.41 12.69 12.51
N TRP A 98 15.22 12.30 13.50
CA TRP A 98 15.09 11.06 14.26
C TRP A 98 14.65 11.39 15.67
N THR A 99 13.36 11.33 15.98
CA THR A 99 12.94 11.43 17.37
C THR A 99 13.37 10.14 18.03
N GLY A 100 14.10 10.21 19.16
CA GLY A 100 14.46 9.05 19.98
C GLY A 100 13.26 8.23 20.50
N ARG A 101 12.04 8.56 20.05
CA ARG A 101 10.83 7.78 20.14
C ARG A 101 10.69 7.00 18.83
N TRP A 102 11.15 5.76 18.81
CA TRP A 102 10.82 4.82 17.76
C TRP A 102 9.29 4.87 17.56
N PHE A 103 8.84 5.04 16.32
CA PHE A 103 7.43 5.02 15.92
C PHE A 103 6.57 6.26 16.22
N PHE A 104 7.16 7.36 16.69
CA PHE A 104 6.48 8.66 16.67
C PHE A 104 7.05 9.48 15.51
N GLY A 105 6.15 10.00 14.70
CA GLY A 105 6.48 10.83 13.55
C GLY A 105 7.44 11.95 13.88
N ILE A 106 8.39 12.21 12.99
CA ILE A 106 9.23 13.38 13.19
C ILE A 106 8.65 14.55 12.41
N GLY A 107 8.10 15.49 13.18
CA GLY A 107 7.39 16.68 12.69
C GLY A 107 5.87 16.48 12.57
N ASP A 108 5.25 15.69 13.45
CA ASP A 108 3.91 15.07 13.25
C ASP A 108 3.86 14.04 12.09
N ALA A 109 4.85 14.05 11.20
CA ALA A 109 5.06 13.12 10.09
C ALA A 109 5.59 11.73 10.51
N GLY A 110 4.71 10.98 11.12
CA GLY A 110 4.72 9.52 11.18
C GLY A 110 3.27 9.11 11.06
N PHE A 111 2.96 7.83 11.22
CA PHE A 111 1.57 7.31 11.19
C PHE A 111 0.58 7.95 12.22
N GLN A 112 0.91 9.08 12.84
CA GLN A 112 -0.01 9.93 13.58
C GLN A 112 -0.77 10.92 12.69
N ASP A 113 -0.22 11.32 11.54
CA ASP A 113 -0.98 12.06 10.53
C ASP A 113 -1.79 11.11 9.66
N ALA A 114 -2.78 11.64 8.92
CA ALA A 114 -3.77 10.93 8.09
C ALA A 114 -3.24 9.81 7.16
N LEU A 115 -1.94 9.62 7.07
CA LEU A 115 -1.21 8.54 6.40
C LEU A 115 -1.65 7.12 6.80
N PHE A 116 -2.16 6.89 8.03
CA PHE A 116 -2.76 5.60 8.38
C PHE A 116 -4.10 5.34 7.66
N LEU A 117 -4.76 6.38 7.14
CA LEU A 117 -5.94 6.25 6.31
C LEU A 117 -5.59 5.68 4.96
N VAL A 118 -4.40 5.95 4.41
CA VAL A 118 -4.05 5.48 3.05
C VAL A 118 -4.18 3.96 2.93
N PRO A 119 -3.55 3.11 3.78
CA PRO A 119 -3.78 1.66 3.72
C PRO A 119 -5.25 1.25 3.90
N LEU A 120 -6.01 1.96 4.73
CA LEU A 120 -7.42 1.68 4.98
C LEU A 120 -8.31 2.05 3.78
N GLU A 121 -8.14 3.24 3.21
CA GLU A 121 -8.81 3.73 2.00
C GLU A 121 -8.49 2.82 0.81
N THR A 122 -7.22 2.42 0.68
CA THR A 122 -6.77 1.43 -0.30
C THR A 122 -7.48 0.10 -0.12
N LEU A 123 -7.61 -0.38 1.12
CA LEU A 123 -8.32 -1.62 1.42
C LEU A 123 -9.81 -1.52 1.05
N ILE A 124 -10.46 -0.41 1.38
CA ILE A 124 -11.87 -0.15 1.05
C ILE A 124 -12.05 -0.11 -0.47
N ALA A 125 -11.21 0.65 -1.18
CA ALA A 125 -11.24 0.73 -2.64
C ALA A 125 -11.02 -0.65 -3.29
N ALA A 126 -10.05 -1.42 -2.79
CA ALA A 126 -9.81 -2.79 -3.26
C ALA A 126 -11.01 -3.71 -3.00
N ALA A 127 -11.65 -3.61 -1.83
CA ALA A 127 -12.85 -4.37 -1.49
C ALA A 127 -14.03 -4.05 -2.43
N VAL A 128 -14.22 -2.78 -2.77
CA VAL A 128 -15.26 -2.32 -3.70
C VAL A 128 -14.98 -2.75 -5.14
N LEU A 129 -13.72 -2.66 -5.59
CA LEU A 129 -13.33 -3.01 -6.95
C LEU A 129 -13.26 -4.52 -7.19
N ASN A 130 -13.04 -5.34 -6.16
CA ASN A 130 -12.90 -6.79 -6.31
C ASN A 130 -14.15 -7.47 -6.92
N PRO A 131 -15.40 -7.21 -6.44
CA PRO A 131 -16.62 -7.67 -7.11
C PRO A 131 -16.75 -7.19 -8.55
N PHE A 132 -16.37 -5.93 -8.82
CA PHE A 132 -16.42 -5.38 -10.17
C PHE A 132 -15.44 -6.09 -11.12
N GLY A 133 -14.20 -6.33 -10.68
CA GLY A 133 -13.21 -7.09 -11.45
C GLY A 133 -13.63 -8.54 -11.66
N THR A 134 -14.31 -9.14 -10.68
CA THR A 134 -14.91 -10.47 -10.81
C THR A 134 -16.00 -10.48 -11.90
N PHE A 135 -16.87 -9.47 -11.93
CA PHE A 135 -17.90 -9.33 -12.96
C PHE A 135 -17.30 -9.11 -14.36
N MET A 136 -16.31 -8.22 -14.48
CA MET A 136 -15.64 -7.93 -15.75
C MET A 136 -14.91 -9.14 -16.34
N ARG A 137 -14.28 -9.98 -15.49
CA ARG A 137 -13.72 -11.28 -15.90
C ARG A 137 -14.76 -12.29 -16.35
N LYS A 138 -15.93 -12.31 -15.71
CA LYS A 138 -17.05 -13.16 -16.15
C LYS A 138 -17.49 -12.77 -17.57
N ARG A 139 -17.46 -11.49 -17.91
CA ARG A 139 -17.77 -10.97 -19.26
C ARG A 139 -16.62 -11.03 -20.26
N GLY A 140 -15.43 -11.46 -19.85
CA GLY A 140 -14.27 -11.61 -20.73
C GLY A 140 -13.49 -10.32 -20.99
N TYR A 141 -13.79 -9.21 -20.30
CA TYR A 141 -13.06 -7.95 -20.46
C TYR A 141 -11.65 -8.00 -19.86
N PHE A 142 -11.46 -8.80 -18.82
CA PHE A 142 -10.15 -9.05 -18.22
C PHE A 142 -9.78 -10.52 -18.37
N SER A 143 -8.48 -10.78 -18.51
CA SER A 143 -7.99 -12.14 -18.67
C SER A 143 -8.35 -13.00 -17.45
N ARG A 144 -8.95 -14.17 -17.72
CA ARG A 144 -9.12 -15.23 -16.71
C ARG A 144 -7.83 -16.02 -16.48
N ARG A 145 -6.87 -15.90 -17.41
CA ARG A 145 -5.57 -16.59 -17.43
C ARG A 145 -4.54 -15.66 -18.05
N ALA A 146 -3.87 -14.82 -17.27
CA ALA A 146 -2.63 -14.20 -17.75
C ALA A 146 -1.49 -15.21 -17.48
N SER A 147 -1.51 -16.31 -18.23
CA SER A 147 -0.48 -17.39 -18.30
C SER A 147 0.50 -17.46 -17.14
#